data_AF-A0A838U7I8-F1
#
_entry.id   AF-A0A838U7I8-F1
#
_cell.length_a   1.000
_cell.length_b   1.000
_cell.length_c   1.000
_cell.angle_alpha   90.00
_cell.angle_beta   90.00
_cell.angle_gamma   90.00
#
_symmetry.space_group_name_H-M   'P 1'
#
loop_
_entity.id
_entity.type
_entity.pdbx_description
1 polymer ?
#
loop_
_entity_poly.entity_id
_entity_poly.type
_entity_poly.pdbx_seq_one_letter_code
_entity_poly.pdbx_strand_id
1 'polypeptide(L)'
;MTIEWDYLAVEMVLLAGIIWFTVYIEHWAYRMSQSKEEKKTIKNIIRFIKDDLEHRLGFIDESLQYKDYKPFLTDMWDAVILSGKQSLLPFELFQSIHRSYSWMKYYNSEIESNRKGNIDEKILKELLDDVKKINRKIYQ
;
A
#
# COMPACT_ATOMS: atom_id res chain seq x y z
N MET A 1 -4.60 63.92 28.56
CA MET A 1 -4.35 62.94 27.49
C MET A 1 -5.08 61.67 27.90
N THR A 2 -6.39 61.63 27.65
CA THR A 2 -7.26 60.49 27.96
C THR A 2 -6.95 59.43 26.91
N ILE A 3 -6.30 58.35 27.33
CA ILE A 3 -6.12 57.18 26.47
C ILE A 3 -7.53 56.67 26.16
N GLU A 4 -7.91 56.65 24.89
CA GLU A 4 -9.18 56.08 24.41
C GLU A 4 -9.07 54.56 24.49
N TRP A 5 -9.21 54.03 25.70
CA TRP A 5 -9.10 52.60 26.01
C TRP A 5 -10.05 51.74 25.18
N ASP A 6 -11.21 52.30 24.77
CA ASP A 6 -12.17 51.63 23.91
C ASP A 6 -11.61 51.41 22.49
N TYR A 7 -10.91 52.40 21.94
CA TYR A 7 -10.28 52.29 20.63
C TYR A 7 -9.14 51.26 20.65
N LEU A 8 -8.30 51.32 21.69
CA LEU A 8 -7.22 50.34 21.90
C LEU A 8 -7.76 48.91 22.09
N ALA A 9 -8.85 48.75 22.83
CA ALA A 9 -9.49 47.45 23.02
C ALA A 9 -10.05 46.88 21.70
N VAL A 10 -10.67 47.72 20.88
CA VAL A 10 -11.18 47.33 19.55
C VAL A 10 -10.05 46.89 18.63
N GLU A 11 -8.95 47.66 18.57
CA GLU A 11 -7.77 47.29 17.76
C GLU A 11 -7.16 45.96 18.21
N MET A 12 -7.06 45.72 19.52
CA MET A 12 -6.51 44.47 20.05
C MET A 12 -7.40 43.26 19.77
N VAL A 13 -8.73 43.42 19.82
CA VAL A 13 -9.69 42.37 19.45
C VAL A 13 -9.63 42.08 17.94
N LEU A 14 -9.52 43.12 17.10
CA LEU A 14 -9.33 42.97 15.66
C LEU A 14 -8.03 42.22 15.35
N LEU A 15 -6.92 42.61 16.01
CA LEU A 15 -5.63 41.94 15.86
C LEU A 15 -5.71 40.46 16.27
N ALA A 16 -6.34 40.17 17.40
CA ALA A 16 -6.55 38.80 17.87
C ALA A 16 -7.39 37.97 16.88
N GLY A 17 -8.44 38.57 16.31
CA GLY A 17 -9.25 37.94 15.27
C GLY A 17 -8.46 37.62 14.00
N ILE A 18 -7.60 38.54 13.55
CA ILE A 18 -6.73 38.35 12.38
C ILE A 18 -5.73 37.22 12.63
N ILE A 19 -5.09 37.20 13.81
CA ILE A 19 -4.13 36.14 14.18
C ILE A 19 -4.82 34.77 14.18
N TRP A 20 -5.98 34.67 14.85
CA TRP A 20 -6.74 33.43 14.90
C TRP A 20 -7.16 32.94 13.50
N PHE A 21 -7.64 33.85 12.66
CA PHE A 21 -8.07 33.54 11.30
C PHE A 21 -6.89 33.08 10.42
N THR A 22 -5.73 33.71 10.55
CA THR A 22 -4.51 33.35 9.81
C THR A 22 -4.07 31.93 10.17
N VAL A 23 -4.00 31.61 11.47
CA VAL A 23 -3.68 30.26 11.95
C VAL A 23 -4.70 29.23 11.46
N TYR A 24 -5.99 29.59 11.47
CA TYR A 24 -7.05 28.70 10.98
C TYR A 24 -6.88 28.36 9.50
N ILE A 25 -6.64 29.36 8.64
CA ILE A 25 -6.42 29.16 7.21
C ILE A 25 -5.18 28.30 6.96
N GLU A 26 -4.08 28.58 7.65
CA GLU A 26 -2.84 27.82 7.50
C GLU A 26 -3.06 26.34 7.84
N HIS A 27 -3.74 26.06 8.94
CA HIS A 27 -4.06 24.68 9.34
C HIS A 27 -5.02 23.99 8.36
N TRP A 28 -5.97 24.73 7.78
CA TRP A 28 -6.87 24.20 6.76
C TRP A 28 -6.14 23.90 5.44
N ALA A 29 -5.30 24.83 4.97
CA ALA A 29 -4.49 24.68 3.78
C ALA A 29 -3.51 23.50 3.92
N TYR A 30 -2.87 23.37 5.09
CA TYR A 30 -1.98 22.26 5.40
C TYR A 30 -2.70 20.91 5.35
N ARG A 31 -3.87 20.78 5.99
CA ARG A 31 -4.69 19.55 5.93
C ARG A 31 -5.14 19.21 4.52
N MET A 32 -5.52 20.20 3.72
CA MET A 32 -5.85 19.97 2.31
C MET A 32 -4.64 19.49 1.50
N SER A 33 -3.46 20.04 1.76
CA SER A 33 -2.21 19.60 1.12
C SER A 33 -1.87 18.16 1.48
N GLN A 34 -1.93 17.81 2.77
CA GLN A 34 -1.71 16.43 3.24
C GLN A 34 -2.67 15.45 2.58
N SER A 35 -3.97 15.77 2.52
CA SER A 35 -4.96 14.89 1.88
C SER A 35 -4.68 14.67 0.38
N LYS A 36 -4.17 15.69 -0.33
CA LYS A 36 -3.75 15.55 -1.73
C LYS A 36 -2.53 14.64 -1.87
N GLU A 37 -1.55 14.80 -0.98
CA GLU A 37 -0.33 13.99 -0.98
C GLU A 37 -0.61 12.52 -0.62
N GLU A 38 -1.47 12.27 0.36
CA GLU A 38 -1.96 10.94 0.72
C GLU A 38 -2.68 10.28 -0.45
N LYS A 39 -3.60 10.98 -1.12
CA LYS A 39 -4.30 10.46 -2.31
C LYS A 39 -3.32 10.10 -3.44
N LYS A 40 -2.31 10.94 -3.66
CA LYS A 40 -1.25 10.67 -4.65
C LYS A 40 -0.42 9.44 -4.24
N THR A 41 -0.07 9.33 -2.97
CA THR A 41 0.67 8.20 -2.40
C THR A 41 -0.12 6.90 -2.54
N ILE A 42 -1.40 6.90 -2.15
CA ILE A 42 -2.32 5.76 -2.32
C ILE A 42 -2.37 5.32 -3.79
N LYS A 43 -2.57 6.27 -4.71
CA LYS A 43 -2.63 5.96 -6.15
C LYS A 43 -1.33 5.32 -6.66
N ASN A 44 -0.18 5.81 -6.20
CA ASN A 44 1.12 5.25 -6.57
C ASN A 44 1.31 3.84 -5.99
N ILE A 45 0.94 3.61 -4.74
CA ILE A 45 1.03 2.28 -4.10
C ILE A 45 0.12 1.29 -4.82
N ILE A 46 -1.13 1.68 -5.12
CA ILE A 46 -2.07 0.81 -5.84
C ILE A 46 -1.54 0.47 -7.23
N ARG A 47 -1.01 1.47 -7.96
CA ARG A 47 -0.38 1.22 -9.28
C ARG A 47 0.78 0.23 -9.16
N PHE A 48 1.66 0.46 -8.19
CA PHE A 48 2.83 -0.39 -7.96
C PHE A 48 2.44 -1.83 -7.61
N ILE A 49 1.47 -2.02 -6.72
CA ILE A 49 0.91 -3.34 -6.39
C ILE A 49 0.32 -3.99 -7.63
N LYS A 50 -0.44 -3.24 -8.43
CA LYS A 50 -1.06 -3.75 -9.65
C LYS A 50 0.00 -4.25 -10.63
N ASP A 51 1.03 -3.45 -10.88
CA ASP A 51 2.12 -3.79 -11.80
C ASP A 51 2.83 -5.07 -11.33
N ASP A 52 3.12 -5.20 -10.04
CA ASP A 52 3.74 -6.40 -9.45
C ASP A 52 2.83 -7.65 -9.53
N LEU A 53 1.53 -7.51 -9.26
CA LEU A 53 0.57 -8.60 -9.43
C LEU A 53 0.45 -9.05 -10.90
N GLU A 54 0.55 -8.14 -11.87
CA GLU A 54 0.55 -8.49 -13.31
C GLU A 54 1.81 -9.29 -13.67
N HIS A 55 2.99 -8.86 -13.21
CA HIS A 55 4.23 -9.61 -13.40
C HIS A 55 4.16 -11.01 -12.76
N ARG A 56 3.56 -11.13 -11.58
CA ARG A 56 3.38 -12.41 -10.88
C ARG A 56 2.44 -13.35 -11.65
N LEU A 57 1.38 -12.82 -12.25
CA LEU A 57 0.49 -13.61 -13.11
C LEU A 57 1.23 -14.13 -14.35
N GLY A 58 2.02 -13.27 -15.01
CA GLY A 58 2.87 -13.68 -16.12
C GLY A 58 3.86 -14.77 -15.73
N PHE A 59 4.53 -14.60 -14.59
CA PHE A 59 5.42 -15.62 -14.04
C PHE A 59 4.72 -16.97 -13.80
N ILE A 60 3.52 -16.96 -13.23
CA ILE A 60 2.74 -18.19 -13.02
C ILE A 60 2.44 -18.87 -14.36
N ASP A 61 2.04 -18.12 -15.37
CA ASP A 61 1.73 -18.65 -16.69
C ASP A 61 2.97 -19.25 -17.37
N GLU A 62 4.13 -18.59 -17.27
CA GLU A 62 5.42 -19.11 -17.75
C GLU A 62 5.83 -20.39 -17.01
N SER A 63 5.76 -20.40 -15.67
CA SER A 63 6.09 -21.59 -14.87
C SER A 63 5.21 -22.79 -15.20
N LEU A 64 3.92 -22.57 -15.46
CA LEU A 64 3.00 -23.63 -15.87
C LEU A 64 3.26 -24.12 -17.29
N GLN A 65 3.59 -23.21 -18.22
CA GLN A 65 3.84 -23.54 -19.62
C GLN A 65 5.14 -24.33 -19.83
N TYR A 66 6.22 -23.86 -19.20
CA TYR A 66 7.56 -24.44 -19.39
C TYR A 66 7.94 -25.45 -18.31
N LYS A 67 7.09 -25.65 -17.29
CA LYS A 67 7.36 -26.45 -16.09
C LYS A 67 8.65 -26.03 -15.36
N ASP A 68 8.99 -24.75 -15.48
CA ASP A 68 10.16 -24.13 -14.85
C ASP A 68 9.71 -23.43 -13.56
N TYR A 69 9.73 -24.19 -12.46
CA TYR A 69 9.30 -23.72 -11.16
C TYR A 69 10.45 -23.00 -10.45
N LYS A 70 10.35 -21.68 -10.34
CA LYS A 70 11.32 -20.81 -9.66
C LYS A 70 10.68 -20.12 -8.46
N PRO A 71 11.45 -19.74 -7.43
CA PRO A 71 10.89 -18.99 -6.31
C PRO A 71 10.31 -17.64 -6.76
N PHE A 72 9.20 -17.23 -6.15
CA PHE A 72 8.68 -15.87 -6.24
C PHE A 72 9.60 -14.90 -5.51
N LEU A 73 9.81 -13.73 -6.11
CA LEU A 73 10.40 -12.59 -5.40
C LEU A 73 9.36 -12.00 -4.45
N THR A 74 9.58 -12.03 -3.13
CA THR A 74 8.59 -11.51 -2.15
C THR A 74 8.96 -10.18 -1.52
N ASP A 75 10.16 -9.67 -1.79
CA ASP A 75 10.78 -8.53 -1.12
C ASP A 75 9.98 -7.22 -1.27
N MET A 76 9.21 -7.11 -2.35
CA MET A 76 8.43 -5.92 -2.63
C MET A 76 7.35 -5.65 -1.58
N TRP A 77 6.60 -6.67 -1.17
CA TRP A 77 5.57 -6.49 -0.15
C TRP A 77 6.15 -6.30 1.24
N ASP A 78 7.27 -6.96 1.51
CA ASP A 78 8.03 -6.71 2.73
C ASP A 78 8.47 -5.22 2.77
N ALA A 79 8.90 -4.64 1.65
CA ALA A 79 9.19 -3.20 1.57
C ALA A 79 7.95 -2.29 1.77
N VAL A 80 6.79 -2.67 1.22
CA VAL A 80 5.53 -1.93 1.44
C VAL A 80 5.15 -1.94 2.92
N ILE A 81 5.26 -3.09 3.59
CA ILE A 81 5.00 -3.22 5.04
C ILE A 81 6.02 -2.41 5.85
N LEU A 82 7.31 -2.51 5.52
CA LEU A 82 8.38 -1.80 6.21
C LEU A 82 8.27 -0.28 6.07
N SER A 83 7.74 0.21 4.95
CA SER A 83 7.49 1.64 4.74
C SER A 83 6.37 2.21 5.61
N GLY A 84 5.60 1.35 6.31
CA GLY A 84 4.45 1.77 7.13
C GLY A 84 3.26 2.25 6.31
N LYS A 85 3.33 2.17 4.96
CA LYS A 85 2.31 2.69 4.05
C LYS A 85 1.15 1.73 3.83
N GLN A 86 1.19 0.52 4.38
CA GLN A 86 0.09 -0.45 4.33
C GLN A 86 -1.20 0.07 4.96
N SER A 87 -1.11 1.00 5.93
CA SER A 87 -2.27 1.65 6.57
C SER A 87 -3.09 2.50 5.60
N LEU A 88 -2.49 2.90 4.47
CA LEU A 88 -3.15 3.67 3.44
C LEU A 88 -4.01 2.81 2.50
N LEU A 89 -3.87 1.47 2.56
CA LEU A 89 -4.63 0.55 1.72
C LEU A 89 -5.99 0.23 2.36
N PRO A 90 -7.05 0.07 1.55
CA PRO A 90 -8.29 -0.53 2.02
C PRO A 90 -8.02 -1.91 2.63
N PHE A 91 -8.71 -2.22 3.73
CA PHE A 91 -8.49 -3.46 4.48
C PHE A 91 -8.64 -4.72 3.62
N GLU A 92 -9.65 -4.76 2.75
CA GLU A 92 -9.89 -5.91 1.85
C GLU A 92 -8.76 -6.12 0.84
N LEU A 93 -8.20 -5.02 0.32
CA LEU A 93 -7.07 -5.07 -0.59
C LEU A 93 -5.83 -5.56 0.15
N PHE A 94 -5.56 -5.00 1.33
CA PHE A 94 -4.47 -5.46 2.20
C PHE A 94 -4.57 -6.95 2.52
N GLN A 95 -5.75 -7.43 2.90
CA GLN A 95 -5.98 -8.83 3.27
C GLN A 95 -5.75 -9.76 2.08
N SER A 96 -6.25 -9.38 0.90
CA SER A 96 -6.08 -10.13 -0.35
C SER A 96 -4.62 -10.24 -0.75
N ILE A 97 -3.86 -9.13 -0.69
CA ILE A 97 -2.43 -9.12 -1.00
C ILE A 97 -1.66 -9.97 0.01
N HIS A 98 -1.90 -9.77 1.31
CA HIS A 98 -1.25 -10.56 2.36
C HIS A 98 -1.47 -12.07 2.18
N ARG A 99 -2.70 -12.47 1.83
CA ARG A 99 -3.02 -13.87 1.54
C ARG A 99 -2.25 -14.39 0.33
N SER A 100 -2.21 -13.63 -0.77
CA SER A 100 -1.44 -14.01 -1.96
C SER A 100 0.05 -14.21 -1.63
N TYR A 101 0.65 -13.26 -0.90
CA TYR A 101 2.04 -13.35 -0.46
C TYR A 101 2.33 -14.52 0.47
N SER A 102 1.40 -14.85 1.36
CA SER A 102 1.54 -16.02 2.25
C SER A 102 1.64 -17.31 1.44
N TRP A 103 0.81 -17.46 0.41
CA TRP A 103 0.85 -18.60 -0.50
C TRP A 103 2.13 -18.63 -1.35
N MET A 104 2.64 -17.48 -1.77
CA MET A 104 3.92 -17.39 -2.46
C MET A 104 5.10 -17.80 -1.59
N LYS A 105 5.14 -17.36 -0.32
CA LYS A 105 6.17 -17.79 0.64
C LYS A 105 6.08 -19.30 0.88
N TYR A 106 4.88 -19.85 1.00
CA TYR A 106 4.69 -21.29 1.15
C TYR A 106 5.20 -22.06 -0.08
N TYR A 107 4.85 -21.60 -1.29
CA TYR A 107 5.39 -22.15 -2.54
C TYR A 107 6.93 -22.10 -2.60
N ASN A 108 7.55 -21.00 -2.17
CA ASN A 108 9.00 -20.90 -2.12
C ASN A 108 9.61 -21.93 -1.17
N SER A 109 9.00 -22.13 0.01
CA SER A 109 9.43 -23.16 0.97
C SER A 109 9.28 -24.57 0.41
N GLU A 110 8.23 -24.85 -0.37
CA GLU A 110 8.06 -26.13 -1.07
C GLU A 110 9.14 -26.34 -2.15
N ILE A 111 9.55 -25.28 -2.89
CA ILE A 111 10.68 -25.38 -3.82
C ILE A 111 12.00 -25.67 -3.09
N GLU A 112 12.27 -24.97 -1.99
CA GLU A 112 13.53 -25.10 -1.24
C GLU A 112 13.66 -26.45 -0.54
N SER A 113 12.57 -26.95 0.05
CA SER A 113 12.53 -28.27 0.68
C SER A 113 12.71 -29.39 -0.34
N ASN A 114 12.08 -29.28 -1.50
CA ASN A 114 12.12 -30.32 -2.54
C ASN A 114 13.41 -30.33 -3.39
N ARG A 115 14.28 -29.31 -3.31
CA ARG A 115 15.68 -29.40 -3.80
C ARG A 115 16.46 -30.55 -3.17
N LYS A 116 15.98 -31.14 -2.07
CA LYS A 116 16.61 -32.25 -1.35
C LYS A 116 16.05 -33.65 -1.67
N GLY A 117 15.03 -33.78 -2.52
CA GLY A 117 14.53 -35.08 -2.97
C GLY A 117 13.08 -35.05 -3.43
N ASN A 118 12.88 -35.17 -4.75
CA ASN A 118 11.61 -35.27 -5.49
C ASN A 118 10.56 -34.16 -5.25
N ILE A 119 10.48 -33.24 -6.21
CA ILE A 119 9.43 -32.22 -6.30
C ILE A 119 8.08 -32.87 -6.59
N ASP A 120 7.10 -32.67 -5.70
CA ASP A 120 5.70 -32.97 -6.00
C ASP A 120 5.12 -31.86 -6.89
N GLU A 121 5.22 -32.06 -8.21
CA GLU A 121 4.73 -31.12 -9.23
C GLU A 121 3.23 -30.79 -9.04
N LYS A 122 2.45 -31.70 -8.45
CA LYS A 122 1.02 -31.48 -8.22
C LYS A 122 0.78 -30.40 -7.17
N ILE A 123 1.51 -30.45 -6.06
CA ILE A 123 1.41 -29.46 -4.98
C ILE A 123 1.80 -28.08 -5.50
N LEU A 124 2.90 -27.97 -6.25
CA LEU A 124 3.34 -26.70 -6.82
C LEU A 124 2.28 -26.09 -7.76
N LYS A 125 1.63 -26.91 -8.58
CA LYS A 125 0.55 -26.44 -9.47
C LYS A 125 -0.67 -25.95 -8.69
N GLU A 126 -1.07 -26.67 -7.65
CA GLU A 126 -2.20 -26.26 -6.79
C GLU A 126 -1.91 -24.90 -6.14
N LEU A 127 -0.69 -24.71 -5.62
CA LEU A 127 -0.27 -23.44 -5.02
C LEU A 127 -0.24 -22.28 -6.03
N LEU A 128 0.28 -22.52 -7.23
CA LEU A 128 0.27 -21.50 -8.30
C LEU A 128 -1.15 -21.11 -8.72
N ASP A 129 -2.07 -22.08 -8.80
CA ASP A 129 -3.46 -21.82 -9.14
C ASP A 129 -4.19 -21.03 -8.04
N ASP A 130 -3.89 -21.30 -6.77
CA ASP A 130 -4.45 -20.53 -5.65
C ASP A 130 -3.96 -19.08 -5.62
N VAL A 131 -2.66 -18.86 -5.85
CA VAL A 131 -2.10 -17.51 -6.03
C VAL A 131 -2.78 -16.80 -7.21
N LYS A 132 -2.95 -17.49 -8.34
CA LYS A 132 -3.61 -16.94 -9.53
C LYS A 132 -5.06 -16.55 -9.28
N LYS A 133 -5.83 -17.38 -8.55
CA LYS A 133 -7.22 -17.07 -8.17
C LYS A 133 -7.32 -15.84 -7.28
N ILE A 134 -6.44 -15.72 -6.28
CA ILE A 134 -6.43 -14.57 -5.37
C ILE A 134 -6.07 -13.31 -6.16
N ASN A 135 -5.02 -13.36 -6.98
CA ASN A 135 -4.60 -12.22 -7.79
C ASN A 135 -5.72 -11.75 -8.71
N ARG A 136 -6.44 -12.66 -9.38
CA ARG A 136 -7.58 -12.29 -10.23
C ARG A 136 -8.71 -11.59 -9.48
N LYS A 137 -8.96 -11.96 -8.22
CA LYS A 137 -9.95 -11.28 -7.37
C LYS A 137 -9.55 -9.86 -6.99
N ILE A 138 -8.25 -9.54 -6.98
CA ILE A 138 -7.76 -8.18 -6.68
C ILE A 138 -8.03 -7.22 -7.86
N TYR A 139 -8.19 -7.73 -9.09
CA TYR A 139 -8.52 -6.92 -10.28
C TYR A 139 -10.02 -6.69 -10.49
N GLN A 140 -10.89 -7.40 -9.76
CA GLN A 140 -12.35 -7.27 -9.85
C GLN A 140 -12.85 -6.20 -8.88
#